data_AF-A0A8T6WVI3-F1
#
_entry.id   AF-A0A8T6WVI3-F1
#
_cell.length_a   1.000
_cell.length_b   1.000
_cell.length_c   1.000
_cell.angle_alpha   90.00
_cell.angle_beta   90.00
_cell.angle_gamma   90.00
#
_symmetry.space_group_name_H-M   'P 1'
#
loop_
_entity.id
_entity.type
_entity.pdbx_description
1 polymer ?
#
loop_
_entity_poly.entity_id
_entity_poly.type
_entity_poly.pdbx_seq_one_letter_code
_entity_poly.pdbx_strand_id
1 'polypeptide(L)'
;YITDKIEWHYIEKYLPNKGLVLDAAGGTARLAIPIAKKGLDVVIIDVSEGMLKVAREKIRSQDLENRITLKQGDIHKINYPDN
;
A
#
# COMPACT_ATOMS: atom_id res chain seq x y z
N TYR A 1 12.02 11.41 -1.49
CA TYR A 1 13.18 11.36 -2.41
C TYR A 1 12.73 11.74 -3.82
N ILE A 2 13.66 12.11 -4.72
CA ILE A 2 13.32 12.47 -6.12
C ILE A 2 12.57 11.34 -6.82
N THR A 3 12.91 10.09 -6.50
CA THR A 3 12.28 8.86 -6.99
C THR A 3 10.78 8.79 -6.70
N ASP A 4 10.35 9.25 -5.52
CA ASP A 4 8.94 9.20 -5.11
C ASP A 4 8.04 10.04 -6.04
N LYS A 5 8.55 11.16 -6.54
CA LYS A 5 7.79 12.04 -7.44
C LYS A 5 7.61 11.43 -8.83
N ILE A 6 8.63 10.75 -9.34
CA ILE A 6 8.59 10.12 -10.66
C ILE A 6 7.61 8.96 -10.63
N GLU A 7 7.73 8.06 -9.66
CA GLU A 7 6.82 6.92 -9.55
C GLU A 7 5.37 7.36 -9.33
N TRP A 8 5.17 8.36 -8.46
CA TRP A 8 3.83 8.92 -8.25
C TRP A 8 3.20 9.45 -9.54
N HIS A 9 3.97 10.16 -10.37
CA HIS A 9 3.50 10.66 -11.67
C HIS A 9 2.97 9.54 -12.59
N TYR A 10 3.57 8.35 -12.53
CA TYR A 10 3.13 7.21 -13.34
C TYR A 10 1.97 6.45 -12.74
N ILE A 11 1.87 6.36 -11.41
CA ILE A 11 0.83 5.59 -10.71
C ILE A 11 -0.47 6.37 -10.63
N GLU A 12 -0.40 7.66 -10.27
CA GLU A 12 -1.58 8.46 -9.91
C GLU A 12 -2.67 8.47 -10.99
N LYS A 13 -2.27 8.52 -12.27
CA LYS A 13 -3.18 8.57 -13.42
C LYS A 13 -3.98 7.28 -13.66
N TYR A 14 -3.56 6.16 -13.08
CA TYR A 14 -4.24 4.87 -13.19
C TYR A 14 -5.01 4.50 -11.92
N LEU A 15 -4.92 5.31 -10.87
CA LEU A 15 -5.70 5.08 -9.66
C LEU A 15 -7.19 5.29 -9.95
N PRO A 16 -8.06 4.37 -9.50
CA PRO A 16 -9.50 4.57 -9.63
C PRO A 16 -9.97 5.68 -8.68
N ASN A 17 -11.16 6.23 -8.94
CA ASN A 17 -11.76 7.24 -8.05
C ASN A 17 -12.22 6.66 -6.70
N LYS A 18 -12.52 5.36 -6.67
CA LYS A 18 -12.92 4.59 -5.48
C LYS A 18 -12.59 3.12 -5.71
N GLY A 19 -12.30 2.38 -4.64
CA GLY A 19 -12.03 0.95 -4.71
C GLY A 19 -10.90 0.53 -3.80
N LEU A 20 -10.48 -0.73 -3.99
CA LEU A 20 -9.46 -1.41 -3.22
C LEU A 20 -8.20 -1.58 -4.08
N VAL A 21 -7.05 -1.16 -3.55
CA VAL A 21 -5.74 -1.29 -4.21
C VAL A 21 -4.89 -2.32 -3.46
N LEU A 22 -4.23 -3.21 -4.20
CA LEU A 22 -3.20 -4.09 -3.67
C LEU A 22 -1.81 -3.49 -3.92
N ASP A 23 -1.08 -3.21 -2.84
CA ASP A 23 0.34 -2.84 -2.87
C ASP A 23 1.20 -4.09 -2.59
N ALA A 24 1.54 -4.81 -3.67
CA ALA A 24 2.30 -6.05 -3.60
C ALA A 24 3.80 -5.76 -3.38
N ALA A 25 4.38 -6.39 -2.35
CA ALA A 25 5.70 -6.04 -1.81
C ALA A 25 5.79 -4.56 -1.36
N GLY A 26 4.70 -4.04 -0.78
CA GLY A 26 4.57 -2.62 -0.43
C GLY A 26 5.45 -2.15 0.73
N GLY A 27 6.17 -3.06 1.39
CA GLY A 27 7.20 -2.75 2.37
C GLY A 27 6.73 -1.81 3.48
N THR A 28 7.38 -0.65 3.59
CA THR A 28 7.09 0.34 4.65
C THR A 28 5.94 1.31 4.32
N ALA A 29 4.99 0.90 3.47
CA ALA A 29 3.81 1.67 3.05
C ALA A 29 4.11 2.97 2.28
N ARG A 30 5.20 3.00 1.51
CA ARG A 30 5.63 4.20 0.77
C ARG A 30 4.63 4.65 -0.29
N LEU A 31 4.04 3.72 -1.03
CA LEU A 31 3.01 4.00 -2.04
C LEU A 31 1.61 3.92 -1.44
N ALA A 32 1.34 2.95 -0.56
CA ALA A 32 0.05 2.83 0.11
C ALA A 32 -0.42 4.10 0.83
N ILE A 33 0.46 4.84 1.52
CA ILE A 33 0.08 6.08 2.24
C ILE A 33 -0.47 7.17 1.30
N PRO A 34 0.24 7.62 0.25
CA PRO A 34 -0.31 8.62 -0.66
C PRO A 34 -1.54 8.11 -1.44
N ILE A 35 -1.63 6.81 -1.74
CA ILE A 35 -2.84 6.21 -2.34
C ILE A 35 -4.03 6.32 -1.37
N ALA A 36 -3.86 5.96 -0.09
CA ALA A 36 -4.92 6.04 0.91
C ALA A 36 -5.37 7.48 1.19
N LYS A 37 -4.45 8.46 1.12
CA LYS A 37 -4.77 9.89 1.22
C LYS A 37 -5.66 10.38 0.08
N LYS A 38 -5.72 9.67 -1.05
CA LYS A 38 -6.70 9.94 -2.12
C LYS A 38 -8.10 9.37 -1.84
N GLY A 39 -8.30 8.70 -0.70
CA GLY A 39 -9.59 8.14 -0.30
C GLY A 39 -9.81 6.69 -0.77
N LEU A 40 -8.77 6.02 -1.26
CA LEU A 40 -8.79 4.61 -1.61
C LEU A 40 -8.47 3.74 -0.40
N ASP A 41 -9.00 2.52 -0.38
CA ASP A 41 -8.58 1.50 0.58
C ASP A 41 -7.41 0.72 -0.01
N VAL A 42 -6.43 0.38 0.83
CA VAL A 42 -5.20 -0.27 0.39
C VAL A 42 -4.92 -1.51 1.24
N VAL A 43 -4.60 -2.61 0.58
CA VAL A 43 -4.02 -3.80 1.21
C VAL A 43 -2.55 -3.86 0.83
N ILE A 44 -1.67 -3.90 1.83
CA ILE A 44 -0.25 -4.17 1.63
C ILE A 44 0.01 -5.63 1.90
N ILE A 45 0.73 -6.30 1.00
CA ILE A 45 1.31 -7.61 1.26
C ILE A 45 2.82 -7.56 1.15
N ASP A 46 3.51 -8.02 2.18
CA ASP A 46 4.97 -8.13 2.20
C ASP A 46 5.39 -9.38 2.97
N VAL A 47 6.51 -9.99 2.58
CA VAL A 47 7.06 -11.17 3.26
C VAL A 47 7.74 -10.80 4.58
N SER A 48 8.25 -9.57 4.68
CA SER A 48 9.06 -9.10 5.79
C SER A 48 8.21 -8.46 6.90
N GLU A 49 8.06 -9.16 8.04
CA GLU A 49 7.39 -8.58 9.22
C GLU A 49 8.10 -7.32 9.73
N GLY A 50 9.43 -7.23 9.57
CA GLY A 50 10.19 -6.03 9.94
C GLY A 50 9.74 -4.80 9.14
N MET A 51 9.48 -4.97 7.83
CA MET A 51 8.97 -3.90 6.98
C MET A 51 7.53 -3.52 7.36
N LEU A 52 6.68 -4.52 7.65
CA LEU A 52 5.31 -4.29 8.09
C LEU A 52 5.23 -3.60 9.45
N LYS A 53 6.17 -3.85 10.36
CA LYS A 53 6.25 -3.10 11.63
C LYS A 53 6.50 -1.61 11.39
N VAL A 54 7.46 -1.26 10.53
CA VAL A 54 7.71 0.14 10.16
C VAL A 54 6.51 0.75 9.42
N ALA A 55 5.87 -0.03 8.54
CA ALA A 55 4.64 0.40 7.86
C ALA A 55 3.54 0.77 8.86
N ARG A 56 3.32 -0.08 9.87
CA ARG A 56 2.29 0.12 10.89
C ARG A 56 2.49 1.43 11.66
N GLU A 57 3.74 1.72 12.06
CA GLU A 57 4.09 2.98 12.74
C GLU A 57 3.83 4.20 11.85
N LYS A 58 4.23 4.14 10.57
CA LYS A 58 3.99 5.23 9.60
C LYS A 58 2.50 5.45 9.36
N ILE A 59 1.73 4.38 9.14
CA ILE A 59 0.28 4.43 8.91
C ILE A 59 -0.43 5.08 10.11
N ARG A 60 -0.09 4.65 11.32
CA ARG A 60 -0.66 5.20 12.56
C ARG A 60 -0.31 6.68 12.74
N SER A 61 0.93 7.08 12.49
CA SER A 61 1.34 8.50 12.56
C SER A 61 0.65 9.43 11.57
N GLN A 62 -0.11 8.87 10.61
CA GLN A 62 -0.85 9.59 9.59
C GLN A 62 -2.37 9.38 9.71
N ASP A 63 -2.84 8.70 10.76
CA ASP A 63 -4.26 8.38 11.00
C ASP A 63 -4.94 7.61 9.84
N LEU A 64 -4.20 6.70 9.19
CA LEU A 64 -4.68 5.93 8.03
C LEU A 64 -5.02 4.47 8.34
N GLU A 65 -5.09 4.10 9.62
CA GLU A 65 -5.35 2.71 10.07
C GLU A 65 -6.71 2.17 9.61
N ASN A 66 -7.68 3.05 9.33
CA ASN A 66 -9.00 2.70 8.82
C ASN A 66 -9.04 2.46 7.29
N ARG A 67 -7.96 2.77 6.57
CA ARG A 67 -7.88 2.64 5.11
C ARG A 67 -6.80 1.68 4.64
N ILE A 68 -5.76 1.45 5.45
CA ILE A 68 -4.63 0.60 5.07
C ILE A 68 -4.61 -0.65 5.93
N THR A 69 -4.74 -1.81 5.27
CA THR A 69 -4.60 -3.13 5.90
C THR A 69 -3.23 -3.72 5.57
N LEU A 70 -2.54 -4.23 6.59
CA LEU A 70 -1.27 -4.93 6.44
C LEU A 70 -1.48 -6.45 6.51
N LYS A 71 -0.86 -7.18 5.58
CA LYS A 71 -0.86 -8.65 5.56
C LYS A 71 0.56 -9.15 5.32
N GLN A 72 1.04 -10.05 6.19
CA GLN A 72 2.29 -10.75 5.94
C GLN A 72 2.03 -11.90 4.96
N GLY A 73 2.84 -12.03 3.91
CA GLY A 73 2.69 -13.12 2.96
C GLY A 73 3.65 -13.07 1.77
N ASP A 74 3.81 -14.22 1.12
CA ASP A 74 4.49 -14.35 -0.16
C ASP A 74 3.50 -14.01 -1.28
N ILE A 75 3.79 -12.96 -2.05
CA ILE A 75 2.93 -12.50 -3.15
C ILE A 75 2.76 -13.55 -4.25
N HIS A 76 3.68 -14.50 -4.41
CA HIS A 76 3.55 -15.59 -5.38
C HIS A 76 2.52 -16.65 -4.97
N LYS A 77 2.09 -16.64 -3.71
CA LYS A 77 1.15 -17.61 -3.11
C LYS A 77 -0.15 -16.96 -2.65
N ILE A 78 -0.38 -15.72 -3.07
CA ILE A 78 -1.62 -15.01 -2.81
C ILE A 78 -2.77 -15.76 -3.46
N ASN A 79 -3.86 -15.96 -2.70
CA ASN A 79 -5.10 -16.52 -3.23
C ASN A 79 -6.14 -15.41 -3.29
N TYR A 80 -5.98 -14.50 -4.26
CA TYR A 80 -7.04 -13.56 -4.62
C TYR A 80 -7.77 -14.09 -5.84
N PRO A 81 -9.11 -13.94 -5.90
CA PRO A 81 -9.88 -14.34 -7.07
C PRO A 81 -9.45 -13.50 -8.29
N ASP A 82 -9.39 -14.13 -9.45
CA ASP A 82 -9.33 -13.42 -10.72
C ASP A 82 -10.64 -12.63 -10.92
N ASN A 83 -10.52 -11.42 -11.47
CA ASN A 83 -11.66 -10.56 -11.80
C ASN A 83 -12.26 -10.90 -13.16
#